data_AF-A0A258SWT9-F1
#
_entry.id   AF-A0A258SWT9-F1
#
_cell.length_a   1.000
_cell.length_b   1.000
_cell.length_c   1.000
_cell.angle_alpha   90.00
_cell.angle_beta   90.00
_cell.angle_gamma   90.00
#
_symmetry.space_group_name_H-M   'P 1'
#
loop_
_entity.id
_entity.type
_entity.pdbx_description
1 polymer ?
#
loop_
_entity_poly.entity_id
_entity_poly.type
_entity_poly.pdbx_seq_one_letter_code
_entity_poly.pdbx_strand_id
1 'polypeptide(L)'
;AISASAKRGFALFENKAKCVACHKSWRFTDDSFHDIGLRSEDIGRGAKVPPQVTLMQYAFKTPSLRDLPINGPYMHDGSMLSLEEVIKHYEQGGIDRKSRSLEMKAFELTDEERLTLVEFIKTLDGGMLKVDYPSMPE
;
A
#
# COMPACT_ATOMS: atom_id res chain seq x y z
N ALA A 1 -10.27 14.79 16.15
CA ALA A 1 -9.68 15.34 14.91
C ALA A 1 -8.23 14.88 14.80
N ILE A 2 -7.73 14.55 13.60
CA ILE A 2 -6.33 14.10 13.41
C ILE A 2 -5.33 15.26 13.60
N SER A 3 -4.07 14.91 13.87
CA SER A 3 -2.98 15.88 14.11
C SER A 3 -2.70 16.76 12.89
N ALA A 4 -2.07 17.92 13.10
CA ALA A 4 -1.62 18.77 12.00
C ALA A 4 -0.59 18.07 11.10
N SER A 5 0.23 17.20 11.67
CA SER A 5 1.21 16.40 10.95
C SER A 5 0.54 15.37 10.04
N ALA A 6 -0.45 14.62 10.55
CA ALA A 6 -1.23 13.68 9.74
C ALA A 6 -1.99 14.37 8.59
N LYS A 7 -2.46 15.62 8.77
CA LYS A 7 -3.05 16.41 7.66
C LYS A 7 -2.03 16.71 6.56
N ARG A 8 -0.78 17.03 6.92
CA ARG A 8 0.30 17.22 5.94
C ARG A 8 0.65 15.89 5.25
N GLY A 9 0.68 14.80 6.01
CA GLY A 9 0.84 13.45 5.46
C GLY A 9 -0.22 13.09 4.43
N PHE A 10 -1.49 13.43 4.69
CA PHE A 10 -2.57 13.25 3.72
C PHE A 10 -2.35 14.09 2.44
N ALA A 11 -1.91 15.35 2.57
CA ALA A 11 -1.60 16.17 1.40
C ALA A 11 -0.45 15.58 0.56
N LEU A 12 0.57 14.98 1.19
CA LEU A 12 1.63 14.26 0.49
C LEU A 12 1.10 13.01 -0.23
N PHE A 13 0.25 12.24 0.46
CA PHE A 13 -0.41 11.04 -0.07
C PHE A 13 -1.22 11.32 -1.34
N GLU A 14 -1.95 12.44 -1.38
CA GLU A 14 -2.74 12.83 -2.55
C GLU A 14 -1.88 13.41 -3.69
N ASN A 15 -0.82 14.13 -3.36
CA ASN A 15 -0.10 14.96 -4.33
C ASN A 15 1.29 14.43 -4.64
N LYS A 16 2.29 14.74 -3.80
CA LYS A 16 3.70 14.51 -4.11
C LYS A 16 4.02 13.03 -4.29
N ALA A 17 3.52 12.19 -3.37
CA ALA A 17 3.74 10.75 -3.37
C ALA A 17 2.74 9.98 -4.25
N LYS A 18 1.64 10.63 -4.68
CA LYS A 18 0.59 10.08 -5.57
C LYS A 18 0.03 8.72 -5.15
N CYS A 19 0.08 8.38 -3.86
CA CYS A 19 -0.45 7.11 -3.33
C CYS A 19 -1.94 6.93 -3.65
N VAL A 20 -2.69 8.05 -3.74
CA VAL A 20 -4.11 8.08 -4.09
C VAL A 20 -4.40 7.58 -5.52
N ALA A 21 -3.41 7.42 -6.40
CA ALA A 21 -3.65 6.87 -7.74
C ALA A 21 -4.26 5.45 -7.68
N CYS A 22 -3.78 4.63 -6.74
CA CYS A 22 -4.28 3.28 -6.49
C CYS A 22 -5.03 3.18 -5.15
N HIS A 23 -4.55 3.84 -4.09
CA HIS A 23 -5.18 3.81 -2.77
C HIS A 23 -6.24 4.90 -2.60
N LYS A 24 -7.27 4.86 -3.45
CA LYS A 24 -8.32 5.88 -3.53
C LYS A 24 -9.59 5.52 -2.75
N SER A 25 -10.49 6.50 -2.70
CA SER A 25 -11.82 6.38 -2.08
C SER A 25 -11.75 6.06 -0.58
N TRP A 26 -12.91 5.86 0.02
CA TRP A 26 -13.05 5.67 1.47
C TRP A 26 -12.36 4.41 2.00
N ARG A 27 -12.12 3.40 1.14
CA ARG A 27 -11.40 2.15 1.47
C ARG A 27 -9.90 2.24 1.26
N PHE A 28 -9.36 3.32 0.70
CA PHE A 28 -7.94 3.41 0.34
C PHE A 28 -7.47 2.25 -0.56
N THR A 29 -8.30 1.91 -1.55
CA THR A 29 -8.01 0.92 -2.58
C THR A 29 -8.93 1.16 -3.77
N ASP A 30 -8.44 0.87 -4.97
CA ASP A 30 -9.22 0.84 -6.20
C ASP A 30 -9.77 -0.55 -6.53
N ASP A 31 -9.52 -1.53 -5.66
CA ASP A 31 -9.83 -2.96 -5.83
C ASP A 31 -9.25 -3.59 -7.12
N SER A 32 -8.27 -2.93 -7.75
CA SER A 32 -7.61 -3.37 -8.98
C SER A 32 -6.30 -4.12 -8.69
N PHE A 33 -5.65 -4.59 -9.76
CA PHE A 33 -4.38 -5.29 -9.73
C PHE A 33 -3.29 -4.43 -10.34
N HIS A 34 -2.18 -4.27 -9.62
CA HIS A 34 -1.04 -3.48 -10.06
C HIS A 34 0.27 -4.18 -9.77
N ASP A 35 1.20 -4.04 -10.70
CA ASP A 35 2.59 -4.39 -10.51
C ASP A 35 3.37 -3.16 -10.03
N ILE A 36 3.81 -3.20 -8.77
CA ILE A 36 4.57 -2.12 -8.11
C ILE A 36 6.10 -2.25 -8.31
N GLY A 37 6.56 -3.16 -9.18
CA GLY A 37 7.99 -3.40 -9.40
C GLY A 37 8.70 -4.01 -8.19
N LEU A 38 8.00 -4.78 -7.36
CA LEU A 38 8.64 -5.58 -6.30
C LEU A 38 9.43 -6.75 -6.92
N ARG A 39 10.67 -6.97 -6.47
CA ARG A 39 11.45 -8.16 -6.87
C ARG A 39 10.84 -9.39 -6.21
N SER A 40 10.17 -10.21 -7.01
CA SER A 40 9.60 -11.48 -6.59
C SER A 40 9.54 -12.41 -7.80
N GLU A 41 9.58 -13.71 -7.55
CA GLU A 41 9.30 -14.74 -8.56
C GLU A 41 7.78 -14.99 -8.70
N ASP A 42 6.98 -14.55 -7.73
CA ASP A 42 5.52 -14.68 -7.77
C ASP A 42 4.91 -13.71 -8.80
N ILE A 43 4.35 -14.29 -9.85
CA ILE A 43 3.67 -13.56 -10.93
C ILE A 43 2.25 -13.09 -10.56
N GLY A 44 1.77 -13.40 -9.35
CA GLY A 44 0.50 -12.93 -8.81
C GLY A 44 -0.69 -13.27 -9.71
N ARG A 45 -1.49 -12.24 -10.07
CA ARG A 45 -2.66 -12.39 -10.95
C ARG A 45 -2.30 -12.98 -12.32
N GLY A 46 -1.06 -12.79 -12.77
CA GLY A 46 -0.53 -13.29 -14.04
C GLY A 46 -0.67 -14.80 -14.19
N ALA A 47 -0.61 -15.56 -13.09
CA ALA A 47 -0.79 -17.01 -13.09
C ALA A 47 -2.21 -17.48 -13.47
N LYS A 48 -3.19 -16.56 -13.51
CA LYS A 48 -4.60 -16.86 -13.76
C LYS A 48 -5.11 -16.28 -15.08
N VAL A 49 -4.24 -15.73 -15.91
CA VAL A 49 -4.58 -15.11 -17.19
C VAL A 49 -3.60 -15.53 -18.28
N PRO A 50 -3.95 -15.38 -19.57
CA PRO A 50 -3.01 -15.63 -20.65
C PRO A 50 -1.73 -14.77 -20.52
N PRO A 51 -0.53 -15.31 -20.81
CA PRO A 51 0.74 -14.58 -20.67
C PRO A 51 0.81 -13.26 -21.46
N GLN A 52 0.01 -13.14 -22.52
CA GLN A 52 -0.07 -11.94 -23.35
C GLN A 52 -0.71 -10.75 -22.60
N VAL A 53 -1.47 -11.01 -21.53
CA VAL A 53 -2.02 -9.98 -20.64
C VAL A 53 -0.91 -9.45 -19.72
N THR A 54 0.01 -8.71 -20.32
CA THR A 54 1.28 -8.29 -19.70
C THR A 54 1.06 -7.51 -18.40
N LEU A 55 0.04 -6.64 -18.35
CA LEU A 55 -0.28 -5.83 -17.16
C LEU A 55 -0.65 -6.65 -15.91
N MET A 56 -1.02 -7.92 -16.07
CA MET A 56 -1.35 -8.78 -14.92
C MET A 56 -0.14 -9.56 -14.41
N GLN A 57 0.97 -9.58 -15.14
CA GLN A 57 2.19 -10.27 -14.71
C GLN A 57 2.79 -9.54 -13.51
N TYR A 58 3.03 -10.25 -12.41
CA TYR A 58 3.46 -9.70 -11.11
C TYR A 58 2.49 -8.70 -10.48
N ALA A 59 1.24 -8.67 -10.95
CA ALA A 59 0.23 -7.76 -10.44
C ALA A 59 -0.49 -8.36 -9.23
N PHE A 60 -0.57 -7.58 -8.15
CA PHE A 60 -1.29 -7.95 -6.93
C PHE A 60 -2.43 -6.97 -6.68
N LYS A 61 -3.47 -7.46 -6.00
CA LYS A 61 -4.59 -6.60 -5.62
C LYS A 61 -4.09 -5.48 -4.70
N THR A 62 -4.45 -4.23 -5.00
CA THR A 62 -4.18 -3.11 -4.09
C THR A 62 -4.91 -3.33 -2.76
N PRO A 63 -4.19 -3.52 -1.64
CA PRO A 63 -4.84 -3.74 -0.36
C PRO A 63 -5.54 -2.45 0.11
N SER A 64 -6.58 -2.60 0.92
CA SER A 64 -7.07 -1.48 1.71
C SER A 64 -6.00 -1.08 2.71
N LEU A 65 -5.84 0.23 2.94
CA LEU A 65 -4.97 0.74 4.00
C LEU A 65 -5.70 0.89 5.36
N ARG A 66 -7.01 0.62 5.41
CA ARG A 66 -7.74 0.59 6.69
C ARG A 66 -7.32 -0.63 7.49
N ASP A 67 -7.04 -0.40 8.77
CA ASP A 67 -6.64 -1.46 9.70
C ASP A 67 -5.40 -2.25 9.20
N LEU A 68 -4.54 -1.58 8.41
CA LEU A 68 -3.27 -2.15 7.99
C LEU A 68 -2.42 -2.42 9.25
N PRO A 69 -1.80 -3.61 9.39
CA PRO A 69 -0.97 -3.93 10.55
C PRO A 69 0.16 -2.91 10.73
N ILE A 70 0.17 -2.15 11.83
CA ILE A 70 1.16 -1.10 12.09
C ILE A 70 2.58 -1.66 12.26
N ASN A 71 2.71 -2.94 12.62
CA ASN A 71 3.99 -3.61 12.86
C ASN A 71 4.42 -4.55 11.72
N GLY A 72 3.72 -4.54 10.58
CA GLY A 72 4.01 -5.43 9.46
C GLY A 72 3.90 -6.92 9.81
N PRO A 73 4.58 -7.80 9.05
CA PRO A 73 5.31 -7.49 7.81
C PRO A 73 4.37 -7.01 6.69
N TYR A 74 4.92 -6.36 5.67
CA TYR A 74 4.21 -5.74 4.55
C TYR A 74 4.52 -6.43 3.22
N MET A 75 3.80 -6.04 2.17
CA MET A 75 3.78 -6.66 0.84
C MET A 75 3.09 -8.03 0.83
N HIS A 76 2.95 -8.62 -0.35
CA HIS A 76 2.30 -9.93 -0.50
C HIS A 76 3.15 -11.09 0.04
N ASP A 77 4.47 -10.87 0.13
CA ASP A 77 5.48 -11.85 0.51
C ASP A 77 6.09 -11.59 1.90
N GLY A 78 5.65 -10.52 2.59
CA GLY A 78 6.20 -10.15 3.90
C GLY A 78 7.63 -9.61 3.86
N SER A 79 8.13 -9.19 2.68
CA SER A 79 9.54 -8.81 2.48
C SER A 79 9.96 -7.51 3.18
N MET A 80 9.02 -6.69 3.66
CA MET A 80 9.31 -5.41 4.31
C MET A 80 8.78 -5.39 5.74
N LEU A 81 9.59 -4.91 6.68
CA LEU A 81 9.31 -4.95 8.12
C LEU A 81 8.74 -3.64 8.66
N SER A 82 8.80 -2.55 7.88
CA SER A 82 8.38 -1.22 8.32
C SER A 82 7.64 -0.44 7.22
N LEU A 83 6.78 0.51 7.60
CA LEU A 83 6.13 1.41 6.64
C LEU A 83 7.16 2.31 5.95
N GLU A 84 8.26 2.61 6.62
CA GLU A 84 9.38 3.37 6.08
C GLU A 84 10.06 2.64 4.92
N GLU A 85 10.26 1.32 5.04
CA GLU A 85 10.75 0.48 3.93
C GLU A 85 9.76 0.47 2.74
N VAL A 86 8.47 0.35 3.05
CA VAL A 86 7.40 0.40 2.04
C VAL A 86 7.43 1.71 1.27
N ILE A 87 7.51 2.85 1.97
CA ILE A 87 7.55 4.17 1.32
C ILE A 87 8.82 4.32 0.48
N LYS A 88 9.98 3.87 0.98
CA LYS A 88 11.25 3.92 0.23
C LYS A 88 11.20 3.11 -1.07
N HIS A 89 10.49 1.97 -1.09
CA HIS A 89 10.26 1.23 -2.33
C HIS A 89 9.49 2.06 -3.37
N TYR A 90 8.46 2.79 -2.93
CA TYR A 90 7.71 3.69 -3.81
C TYR A 90 8.53 4.93 -4.25
N GLU A 91 9.35 5.51 -3.37
CA GLU A 91 10.29 6.59 -3.73
C GLU A 91 11.22 6.17 -4.89
N GLN A 92 11.64 4.89 -4.93
CA GLN A 92 12.48 4.32 -6.00
C GLN A 92 11.71 3.99 -7.29
N GLY A 93 10.38 3.94 -7.25
CA GLY A 93 9.55 3.57 -8.40
C GLY A 93 9.57 2.07 -8.78
N GLY A 94 10.17 1.21 -7.95
CA GLY A 94 10.28 -0.23 -8.21
C GLY A 94 11.15 -0.62 -9.42
N ILE A 95 11.33 -1.92 -9.64
CA ILE A 95 12.09 -2.43 -10.79
C ILE A 95 11.37 -2.18 -12.11
N ASP A 96 12.10 -1.78 -13.13
CA ASP A 96 11.52 -1.59 -14.45
C ASP A 96 11.20 -2.93 -15.13
N ARG A 97 9.97 -3.08 -15.59
CA ARG A 97 9.49 -4.21 -16.39
C ARG A 97 8.20 -3.84 -17.12
N LYS A 98 7.88 -4.57 -18.20
CA LYS A 98 6.73 -4.27 -19.08
C LYS A 98 5.38 -4.27 -18.36
N SER A 99 5.25 -5.03 -17.28
CA SER A 99 4.02 -5.12 -16.48
C SER A 99 3.86 -3.99 -15.47
N ARG A 100 4.95 -3.27 -15.12
CA ARG A 100 4.97 -2.25 -14.07
C ARG A 100 3.92 -1.19 -14.34
N SER A 101 3.13 -0.87 -13.32
CA SER A 101 2.09 0.14 -13.41
C SER A 101 2.69 1.51 -13.82
N LEU A 102 1.98 2.22 -14.70
CA LEU A 102 2.38 3.57 -15.15
C LEU A 102 2.38 4.60 -14.02
N GLU A 103 1.70 4.30 -12.92
CA GLU A 103 1.67 5.13 -11.72
C GLU A 103 2.95 5.00 -10.87
N MET A 104 3.74 3.94 -11.08
CA MET A 104 5.03 3.76 -10.40
C MET A 104 6.09 4.69 -10.98
N LYS A 105 6.11 5.92 -10.46
CA LYS A 105 7.09 6.95 -10.80
C LYS A 105 7.92 7.27 -9.56
N ALA A 106 9.23 7.33 -9.71
CA ALA A 106 10.12 7.73 -8.63
C ALA A 106 9.81 9.17 -8.18
N PHE A 107 9.96 9.41 -6.88
CA PHE A 107 9.79 10.71 -6.24
C PHE A 107 10.67 10.77 -4.99
N GLU A 108 10.94 11.98 -4.51
CA GLU A 108 11.79 12.20 -3.34
C GLU A 108 10.97 12.78 -2.20
N LEU A 109 11.11 12.19 -1.01
CA LEU A 109 10.62 12.77 0.23
C LEU A 109 11.80 13.15 1.13
N THR A 110 11.65 14.27 1.84
CA THR A 110 12.50 14.53 3.00
C THR A 110 12.17 13.53 4.12
N ASP A 111 13.08 13.38 5.09
CA ASP A 111 12.82 12.51 6.24
C ASP A 111 11.58 12.95 7.03
N GLU A 112 11.35 14.26 7.14
CA GLU A 112 10.14 14.81 7.78
C GLU A 112 8.88 14.48 6.98
N GLU A 113 8.91 14.66 5.66
CA GLU A 113 7.77 14.31 4.79
C GLU A 113 7.43 12.81 4.92
N ARG A 114 8.45 11.94 4.92
CA ARG A 114 8.26 10.49 5.10
C ARG A 114 7.60 10.17 6.44
N LEU A 115 8.06 10.77 7.54
CA LEU A 115 7.46 10.57 8.86
C LEU A 115 6.01 11.05 8.92
N THR A 116 5.69 12.21 8.33
CA THR A 116 4.32 12.73 8.31
C THR A 116 3.39 11.84 7.48
N LEU A 117 3.88 11.24 6.39
CA LEU A 117 3.14 10.28 5.58
C LEU A 117 2.86 8.98 6.37
N VAL A 118 3.84 8.47 7.11
CA VAL A 118 3.64 7.34 8.03
C VAL A 118 2.61 7.68 9.11
N GLU A 119 2.67 8.88 9.69
CA GLU A 119 1.71 9.31 10.70
C GLU A 119 0.28 9.34 10.14
N PHE A 120 0.10 9.83 8.91
CA PHE A 120 -1.18 9.75 8.22
C PHE A 120 -1.68 8.31 8.08
N ILE A 121 -0.85 7.39 7.58
CA ILE A 121 -1.23 5.98 7.40
C ILE A 121 -1.66 5.35 8.73
N LYS A 122 -0.97 5.66 9.83
CA LYS A 122 -1.33 5.19 11.17
C LYS A 122 -2.69 5.71 11.67
N THR A 123 -3.20 6.81 11.12
CA THR A 123 -4.56 7.28 11.44
C THR A 123 -5.67 6.41 10.86
N LEU A 124 -5.33 5.47 9.98
CA LEU A 124 -6.27 4.54 9.34
C LEU A 124 -6.54 3.28 10.17
N ASP A 125 -5.87 3.13 11.30
CA ASP A 125 -6.15 2.11 12.31
C ASP A 125 -7.41 2.47 13.11
N GLY A 126 -8.44 1.63 12.99
CA GLY A 126 -9.69 1.74 13.75
C GLY A 126 -9.56 1.26 15.19
N GLY A 127 -8.42 0.67 15.57
CA GLY A 127 -8.17 0.08 16.86
C GLY A 127 -8.83 -1.29 17.04
N MET A 128 -8.53 -1.93 18.17
CA MET A 128 -9.12 -3.24 18.47
C MET A 128 -10.63 -3.14 18.68
N LEU A 129 -11.38 -3.93 17.90
CA LEU A 129 -12.79 -4.16 18.15
C LEU A 129 -12.97 -4.86 19.50
N LYS A 130 -13.79 -4.28 20.37
CA LYS A 130 -14.29 -4.96 21.57
C LYS A 130 -15.42 -5.88 21.12
N VAL A 131 -15.13 -7.17 21.08
CA VAL A 131 -16.11 -8.21 20.73
C VAL A 131 -16.54 -8.90 22.02
N ASP A 132 -17.81 -8.75 22.37
CA ASP A 132 -18.44 -9.58 23.39
C ASP A 132 -18.83 -10.91 22.74
N TYR A 133 -18.12 -11.98 23.09
CA TYR A 133 -18.40 -13.30 22.53
C TYR A 133 -19.70 -13.86 23.13
N PRO A 134 -20.67 -14.28 22.29
CA PRO A 134 -21.84 -14.97 22.81
C PRO A 134 -21.45 -16.32 23.40
N SER A 135 -22.15 -16.75 24.44
CA SER A 135 -22.06 -18.13 24.92
C SER A 135 -22.60 -19.06 23.82
N MET A 136 -21.78 -19.99 23.36
CA MET A 136 -22.22 -21.02 22.43
C MET A 136 -23.18 -21.99 23.14
N PRO A 137 -24.27 -22.44 22.49
CA PRO A 137 -25.08 -23.53 23.01
C PRO A 137 -24.25 -24.82 23.08
N GLU A 138 -24.50 -25.64 24.11
CA GLU A 138 -23.94 -27.00 24.24
C GLU A 138 -24.45 -27.95 23.16
#